data_AF-A0A9P9XN62-F1
#
_entry.id   AF-A0A9P9XN62-F1
#
_cell.length_a   1.000
_cell.length_b   1.000
_cell.length_c   1.000
_cell.angle_alpha   90.00
_cell.angle_beta   90.00
_cell.angle_gamma   90.00
#
_symmetry.space_group_name_H-M   'P 1'
#
loop_
_entity.id
_entity.type
_entity.pdbx_description
1 polymer ?
#
loop_
_entity_poly.entity_id
_entity_poly.type
_entity_poly.pdbx_seq_one_letter_code
_entity_poly.pdbx_strand_id
1 'polypeptide(L)'
;MYAHDNDVFVKASKSPICVDWKIGRSASMDGQPIKSGTAYTSSDVDFTVKVEAKALKPFTIYYYQFNVCNSDVKSPVGRTRTLPESGTKVRRAIKLAVYSCANYPFGFFNAYGNPERKDSVDYIVHLDDYIYEYGNGEYPVGGLGWGNSMGRVPEPNRSCHTLYDYRRRLAQYRSDPDLRASHQKFPWITVWDDHEVMDNPYRDGSAAMNNTEQSFIKDDGISVEARKMNAVRAYFEWMPLRQVDMDDNLRIWRSFQFGDLFNLIMLDTRNYDRSITDLYWNTGYVHTISDDTSRSLMGSRQENWFYRQLIESASTTRWRVVGNQVVFSKINQSISNGPKNPFNYDQWDGYAANRNRTLKTLYDNSIDNTVFLAGDSHASWVSDLVWLGEKDYNSETGAGSIGVEFAGTAVTSPSSAGQNITQEKALNRSAWMTAANPELQWQEYYYRGYFEMTIDYDAVNATFFGLPTYATRNGLEIALANFTVLAGENKLRRPVGGGSVEFGNLKGGVTKQTNLTNDTNTGEWFVFESSKLG
;
A
#
# COMPACT_ATOMS: atom_id res chain seq x y z
N MET A 1 24.22 10.71 6.88
CA MET A 1 24.22 10.79 5.41
C MET A 1 22.79 11.07 4.99
N TYR A 2 22.45 12.30 4.60
CA TYR A 2 21.12 12.74 4.13
C TYR A 2 21.30 14.03 3.29
N ALA A 3 20.89 14.12 2.02
CA ALA A 3 21.27 15.19 1.07
C ALA A 3 21.26 16.62 1.59
N HIS A 4 22.20 17.38 1.04
CA HIS A 4 22.86 18.50 1.70
C HIS A 4 23.05 19.73 0.79
N ASP A 5 22.34 19.81 -0.34
CA ASP A 5 22.52 20.96 -1.23
C ASP A 5 22.05 22.29 -0.61
N ASN A 6 21.22 22.22 0.45
CA ASN A 6 20.68 23.37 1.19
C ASN A 6 21.07 23.41 2.68
N ASP A 7 21.84 22.44 3.17
CA ASP A 7 22.16 22.33 4.59
C ASP A 7 23.56 22.89 4.85
N VAL A 8 23.68 23.90 5.72
CA VAL A 8 24.92 24.68 5.97
C VAL A 8 26.10 23.79 6.41
N PHE A 9 25.81 22.55 6.84
CA PHE A 9 26.78 21.64 7.43
C PHE A 9 27.40 20.62 6.48
N VAL A 10 27.01 20.54 5.20
CA VAL A 10 27.68 19.64 4.25
C VAL A 10 27.92 20.29 2.91
N LYS A 11 29.20 20.29 2.54
CA LYS A 11 29.68 20.78 1.26
C LYS A 11 29.25 19.82 0.16
N ALA A 12 28.43 20.29 -0.78
CA ALA A 12 28.08 19.53 -1.98
C ALA A 12 29.37 19.06 -2.68
N SER A 13 29.52 17.74 -2.83
CA SER A 13 30.63 17.11 -3.53
C SER A 13 30.07 16.30 -4.69
N LYS A 14 30.40 16.73 -5.91
CA LYS A 14 30.07 15.99 -7.13
C LYS A 14 31.02 14.81 -7.37
N SER A 15 32.06 14.66 -6.55
CA SER A 15 32.97 13.52 -6.66
C SER A 15 32.20 12.25 -6.33
N PRO A 16 32.19 11.25 -7.24
CA PRO A 16 31.48 10.00 -7.00
C PRO A 16 32.07 9.29 -5.79
N ILE A 17 31.21 8.89 -4.87
CA ILE A 17 31.53 7.99 -3.77
C ILE A 17 31.31 6.58 -4.27
N CYS A 18 32.34 5.74 -4.18
CA CYS A 18 32.20 4.34 -4.52
C CYS A 18 31.77 3.49 -3.32
N VAL A 19 30.92 2.51 -3.59
CA VAL A 19 30.32 1.60 -2.61
C VAL A 19 30.45 0.18 -3.15
N ASP A 20 31.24 -0.63 -2.47
CA ASP A 20 31.31 -2.06 -2.73
C ASP A 20 30.06 -2.75 -2.18
N TRP A 21 29.56 -3.72 -2.91
CA TRP A 21 28.42 -4.53 -2.50
C TRP A 21 28.75 -6.01 -2.65
N LYS A 22 28.20 -6.83 -1.76
CA LYS A 22 28.30 -8.29 -1.84
C LYS A 22 27.00 -8.96 -1.45
N ILE A 23 26.77 -10.12 -2.04
CA ILE A 23 25.66 -11.03 -1.76
C ILE A 23 26.20 -12.39 -1.33
N GLY A 24 25.72 -12.89 -0.20
CA GLY A 24 26.09 -14.18 0.39
C GLY A 24 24.89 -15.06 0.72
N ARG A 25 25.16 -16.27 1.22
CA ARG A 25 24.12 -17.22 1.67
C ARG A 25 23.90 -17.25 3.18
N SER A 26 24.72 -16.55 3.95
CA SER A 26 24.61 -16.48 5.41
C SER A 26 24.62 -15.03 5.88
N ALA A 27 23.97 -14.79 7.03
CA ALA A 27 23.94 -13.48 7.68
C ALA A 27 25.33 -13.01 8.16
N SER A 28 26.25 -13.95 8.43
CA SER A 28 27.63 -13.59 8.81
C SER A 28 28.42 -12.99 7.65
N MET A 29 27.95 -13.16 6.40
CA MET A 29 28.62 -12.69 5.20
C MET A 29 30.07 -13.19 5.06
N ASP A 30 30.35 -14.36 5.65
CA ASP A 30 31.62 -15.07 5.58
C ASP A 30 31.76 -15.85 4.27
N GLY A 31 33.02 -16.12 3.89
CA GLY A 31 33.35 -16.89 2.69
C GLY A 31 33.26 -16.09 1.39
N GLN A 32 33.32 -16.81 0.27
CA GLN A 32 33.29 -16.20 -1.06
C GLN A 32 31.87 -15.69 -1.39
N PRO A 33 31.72 -14.43 -1.82
CA PRO A 33 30.41 -13.89 -2.19
C PRO A 33 29.86 -14.60 -3.43
N ILE A 34 28.54 -14.78 -3.47
CA ILE A 34 27.83 -15.30 -4.64
C ILE A 34 27.88 -14.30 -5.79
N LYS A 35 27.74 -13.01 -5.45
CA LYS A 35 27.91 -11.88 -6.35
C LYS A 35 28.52 -10.73 -5.56
N SER A 36 29.35 -9.94 -6.20
CA SER A 36 29.89 -8.70 -5.66
C SER A 36 30.21 -7.74 -6.78
N GLY A 37 30.39 -6.48 -6.44
CA GLY A 37 30.83 -5.45 -7.36
C GLY A 37 30.96 -4.12 -6.65
N THR A 38 31.18 -3.08 -7.45
CA THR A 38 31.26 -1.69 -6.98
C THR A 38 30.18 -0.88 -7.69
N ALA A 39 29.49 -0.04 -6.93
CA ALA A 39 28.56 0.96 -7.42
C ALA A 39 29.11 2.36 -7.09
N TYR A 40 28.58 3.38 -7.74
CA TYR A 40 28.94 4.76 -7.49
C TYR A 40 27.69 5.57 -7.22
N THR A 41 27.82 6.57 -6.34
CA THR A 41 26.76 7.52 -6.04
C THR A 41 27.33 8.91 -5.85
N SER A 42 26.50 9.94 -5.99
CA SER A 42 26.87 11.35 -5.74
C SER A 42 25.73 12.09 -5.05
N SER A 43 25.92 13.38 -4.76
CA SER A 43 24.85 14.26 -4.30
C SER A 43 23.69 14.39 -5.29
N ASP A 44 23.94 14.14 -6.59
CA ASP A 44 22.91 14.28 -7.63
C ASP A 44 21.73 13.32 -7.41
N VAL A 45 21.94 12.17 -6.77
CA VAL A 45 20.92 11.16 -6.44
C VAL A 45 20.77 10.95 -4.93
N ASP A 46 21.09 11.97 -4.13
CA ASP A 46 20.99 11.91 -2.66
C ASP A 46 21.82 10.78 -2.03
N PHE A 47 22.99 10.50 -2.62
CA PHE A 47 23.86 9.41 -2.18
C PHE A 47 23.17 8.02 -2.12
N THR A 48 22.03 7.85 -2.81
CA THR A 48 21.32 6.58 -2.89
C THR A 48 22.02 5.63 -3.86
N VAL A 49 22.07 4.35 -3.51
CA VAL A 49 22.70 3.31 -4.33
C VAL A 49 21.66 2.26 -4.71
N LYS A 50 21.61 1.95 -6.01
CA LYS A 50 20.79 0.87 -6.55
C LYS A 50 21.66 -0.14 -7.28
N VAL A 51 21.46 -1.42 -6.96
CA VAL A 51 22.18 -2.52 -7.56
C VAL A 51 21.20 -3.59 -8.05
N GLU A 52 21.29 -3.92 -9.33
CA GLU A 52 20.62 -5.09 -9.89
C GLU A 52 21.54 -6.30 -9.86
N ALA A 53 21.45 -7.09 -8.78
CA ALA A 53 22.15 -8.36 -8.72
C ALA A 53 21.45 -9.42 -9.59
N LYS A 54 22.05 -9.73 -10.74
CA LYS A 54 21.52 -10.67 -11.74
C LYS A 54 22.03 -12.10 -11.54
N ALA A 55 21.39 -13.06 -12.21
CA ALA A 55 21.76 -14.48 -12.23
C ALA A 55 21.84 -15.13 -10.83
N LEU A 56 20.87 -14.81 -9.96
CA LEU A 56 20.66 -15.47 -8.67
C LEU A 56 19.72 -16.67 -8.83
N LYS A 57 19.80 -17.65 -7.92
CA LYS A 57 18.92 -18.81 -7.95
C LYS A 57 17.48 -18.39 -7.60
N PRO A 58 16.44 -18.93 -8.26
CA PRO A 58 15.05 -18.68 -7.92
C PRO A 58 14.68 -19.12 -6.50
N PHE A 59 13.66 -18.50 -5.93
CA PHE A 59 13.05 -18.78 -4.62
C PHE A 59 14.05 -19.02 -3.47
N THR A 60 15.14 -18.26 -3.46
CA THR A 60 16.28 -18.47 -2.55
C THR A 60 16.49 -17.24 -1.67
N ILE A 61 16.71 -17.47 -0.37
CA ILE A 61 17.13 -16.42 0.57
C ILE A 61 18.59 -16.09 0.32
N TYR A 62 18.89 -14.79 0.24
CA TYR A 62 20.22 -14.24 0.17
C TYR A 62 20.40 -13.14 1.23
N TYR A 63 21.65 -12.89 1.59
CA TYR A 63 22.04 -11.78 2.44
C TYR A 63 22.90 -10.82 1.65
N TYR A 64 22.81 -9.52 1.93
CA TYR A 64 23.56 -8.49 1.23
C TYR A 64 24.13 -7.44 2.18
N GLN A 65 25.26 -6.85 1.79
CA GLN A 65 25.89 -5.77 2.55
C GLN A 65 26.62 -4.82 1.60
N PHE A 66 26.61 -3.54 1.96
CA PHE A 66 27.34 -2.47 1.28
C PHE A 66 28.50 -1.97 2.15
N ASN A 67 29.57 -1.51 1.53
CA ASN A 67 30.75 -0.96 2.18
C ASN A 67 31.25 0.25 1.40
N VAL A 68 31.51 1.38 2.05
CA VAL A 68 32.18 2.50 1.39
C VAL A 68 33.61 2.07 1.05
N CYS A 69 34.02 2.15 -0.22
CA CYS A 69 35.32 1.65 -0.65
C CYS A 69 36.47 2.19 0.21
N ASN A 70 37.50 1.39 0.41
CA ASN A 70 38.70 1.78 1.16
C ASN A 70 38.41 2.29 2.59
N SER A 71 37.30 1.83 3.18
CA SER A 71 36.93 2.15 4.57
C SER A 71 36.27 0.95 5.24
N ASP A 72 36.19 0.99 6.57
CA ASP A 72 35.47 0.02 7.39
C ASP A 72 33.98 0.39 7.60
N VAL A 73 33.47 1.41 6.91
CA VAL A 73 32.09 1.86 7.03
C VAL A 73 31.17 0.92 6.25
N LYS A 74 30.53 0.02 6.99
CA LYS A 74 29.62 -1.02 6.46
C LYS A 74 28.16 -0.69 6.76
N SER A 75 27.27 -1.05 5.83
CA SER A 75 25.84 -1.10 6.10
C SER A 75 25.51 -2.24 7.08
N PRO A 76 24.34 -2.20 7.73
CA PRO A 76 23.71 -3.41 8.27
C PRO A 76 23.61 -4.49 7.19
N VAL A 77 23.62 -5.76 7.60
CA VAL A 77 23.40 -6.89 6.69
C VAL A 77 21.91 -7.01 6.41
N GLY A 78 21.51 -6.86 5.15
CA GLY A 78 20.15 -7.10 4.70
C GLY A 78 19.92 -8.56 4.31
N ARG A 79 18.65 -8.95 4.27
CA ARG A 79 18.13 -10.22 3.77
C ARG A 79 17.15 -9.94 2.65
N THR A 80 17.16 -10.80 1.64
CA THR A 80 16.21 -10.75 0.53
C THR A 80 15.85 -12.16 0.07
N ARG A 81 14.83 -12.28 -0.76
CA ARG A 81 14.41 -13.53 -1.39
C ARG A 81 14.12 -13.28 -2.87
N THR A 82 14.70 -14.09 -3.74
CA THR A 82 14.37 -14.06 -5.18
C THR A 82 12.98 -14.66 -5.43
N LEU A 83 12.29 -14.21 -6.48
CA LEU A 83 11.02 -14.81 -6.90
C LEU A 83 11.21 -16.29 -7.30
N PRO A 84 10.17 -17.14 -7.19
CA PRO A 84 10.13 -18.41 -7.89
C PRO A 84 10.30 -18.22 -9.41
N GLU A 85 10.81 -19.24 -10.08
CA GLU A 85 11.03 -19.20 -11.53
C GLU A 85 9.69 -19.25 -12.28
N SER A 86 9.42 -18.27 -13.13
CA SER A 86 8.17 -18.17 -13.90
C SER A 86 7.81 -19.47 -14.61
N GLY A 87 6.53 -19.85 -14.58
CA GLY A 87 6.03 -21.08 -15.22
C GLY A 87 6.40 -22.38 -14.50
N THR A 88 7.06 -22.32 -13.34
CA THR A 88 7.38 -23.51 -12.55
C THR A 88 6.49 -23.66 -11.32
N LYS A 89 6.23 -24.92 -10.95
CA LYS A 89 5.47 -25.24 -9.74
C LYS A 89 6.21 -24.78 -8.49
N VAL A 90 5.56 -23.92 -7.71
CA VAL A 90 6.03 -23.46 -6.40
C VAL A 90 5.86 -24.58 -5.37
N ARG A 91 6.90 -24.83 -4.56
CA ARG A 91 6.94 -25.99 -3.64
C ARG A 91 6.18 -25.80 -2.33
N ARG A 92 5.81 -24.57 -1.98
CA ARG A 92 5.06 -24.23 -0.76
C ARG A 92 4.27 -22.94 -0.99
N ALA A 93 3.33 -22.67 -0.07
CA ALA A 93 2.63 -21.40 -0.03
C ALA A 93 3.61 -20.21 0.04
N ILE A 94 3.23 -19.11 -0.60
CA ILE A 94 3.94 -17.83 -0.56
C ILE A 94 3.19 -16.90 0.37
N LYS A 95 3.93 -16.21 1.24
CA LYS A 95 3.37 -15.33 2.26
C LYS A 95 3.70 -13.87 1.98
N LEU A 96 2.69 -13.01 2.00
CA LEU A 96 2.80 -11.57 1.78
C LEU A 96 2.33 -10.84 3.03
N ALA A 97 2.98 -9.73 3.40
CA ALA A 97 2.35 -8.71 4.23
C ALA A 97 1.99 -7.53 3.33
N VAL A 98 0.82 -6.95 3.56
CA VAL A 98 0.27 -5.84 2.77
C VAL A 98 0.09 -4.62 3.68
N TYR A 99 0.61 -3.49 3.23
CA TYR A 99 0.58 -2.22 3.95
C TYR A 99 0.08 -1.07 3.09
N SER A 100 -0.44 -0.04 3.76
CA SER A 100 -0.91 1.22 3.22
C SER A 100 -0.82 2.34 4.27
N CYS A 101 -0.81 3.60 3.84
CA CYS A 101 -1.08 4.79 4.64
C CYS A 101 -0.30 4.90 5.96
N ALA A 102 0.93 5.42 5.87
CA ALA A 102 1.87 5.49 6.99
C ALA A 102 2.19 6.91 7.46
N ASN A 103 1.18 7.73 7.76
CA ASN A 103 1.40 9.12 8.17
C ASN A 103 2.25 9.24 9.45
N TYR A 104 3.47 9.78 9.30
CA TYR A 104 4.51 9.78 10.32
C TYR A 104 4.12 10.54 11.61
N PRO A 105 3.55 11.76 11.54
CA PRO A 105 3.00 12.46 12.70
C PRO A 105 1.95 11.73 13.53
N PHE A 106 1.24 10.73 12.97
CA PHE A 106 0.13 10.08 13.66
C PHE A 106 0.56 8.91 14.56
N GLY A 107 1.76 8.37 14.38
CA GLY A 107 2.33 7.43 15.33
C GLY A 107 3.52 6.62 14.81
N PHE A 108 3.89 5.63 15.59
CA PHE A 108 5.02 4.74 15.35
C PHE A 108 4.65 3.59 14.44
N PHE A 109 5.56 3.19 13.57
CA PHE A 109 5.29 2.21 12.51
C PHE A 109 5.39 0.75 12.99
N ASN A 110 4.73 0.43 14.12
CA ASN A 110 4.76 -0.91 14.73
C ASN A 110 4.28 -2.00 13.76
N ALA A 111 3.33 -1.69 12.86
CA ALA A 111 2.83 -2.61 11.84
C ALA A 111 3.95 -3.17 10.94
N TYR A 112 4.93 -2.35 10.55
CA TYR A 112 6.05 -2.82 9.73
C TYR A 112 6.97 -3.79 10.47
N GLY A 113 7.10 -3.60 11.79
CA GLY A 113 7.97 -4.39 12.63
C GLY A 113 7.36 -5.74 13.02
N ASN A 114 6.02 -5.87 13.04
CA ASN A 114 5.39 -7.11 13.53
C ASN A 114 5.70 -8.32 12.63
N PRO A 115 5.54 -8.27 11.29
CA PRO A 115 5.96 -9.39 10.43
C PRO A 115 7.47 -9.62 10.42
N GLU A 116 8.26 -8.57 10.64
CA GLU A 116 9.71 -8.69 10.81
C GLU A 116 10.03 -9.54 12.03
N ARG A 117 9.52 -9.18 13.21
CA ARG A 117 9.76 -9.90 14.46
C ARG A 117 9.28 -11.35 14.41
N LYS A 118 8.14 -11.60 13.77
CA LYS A 118 7.59 -12.95 13.56
C LYS A 118 8.34 -13.78 12.50
N ASP A 119 9.10 -13.14 11.61
CA ASP A 119 9.59 -13.71 10.34
C ASP A 119 8.49 -14.47 9.58
N SER A 120 7.28 -13.90 9.54
CA SER A 120 6.06 -14.59 9.10
C SER A 120 5.84 -14.58 7.59
N VAL A 121 6.52 -13.69 6.86
CA VAL A 121 6.26 -13.42 5.43
C VAL A 121 7.50 -13.58 4.54
N ASP A 122 7.28 -13.73 3.23
CA ASP A 122 8.34 -13.82 2.22
C ASP A 122 8.60 -12.49 1.50
N TYR A 123 7.54 -11.70 1.25
CA TYR A 123 7.58 -10.44 0.52
C TYR A 123 6.65 -9.42 1.16
N ILE A 124 6.96 -8.14 0.98
CA ILE A 124 6.08 -7.03 1.34
C ILE A 124 5.44 -6.45 0.08
N VAL A 125 4.14 -6.16 0.15
CA VAL A 125 3.42 -5.34 -0.82
C VAL A 125 3.03 -4.04 -0.13
N HIS A 126 3.40 -2.90 -0.71
CA HIS A 126 2.99 -1.58 -0.23
C HIS A 126 2.17 -0.90 -1.32
N LEU A 127 0.94 -0.53 -1.00
CA LEU A 127 -0.05 -0.15 -2.00
C LEU A 127 -0.14 1.36 -2.26
N ASP A 128 0.24 2.19 -1.29
CA ASP A 128 0.01 3.64 -1.33
C ASP A 128 0.79 4.34 -0.23
N ASP A 129 0.78 5.68 -0.18
CA ASP A 129 1.01 6.52 1.01
C ASP A 129 2.15 6.10 1.95
N TYR A 130 3.29 5.75 1.34
CA TYR A 130 4.54 5.47 2.03
C TYR A 130 5.05 6.73 2.75
N ILE A 131 4.80 7.91 2.17
CA ILE A 131 4.99 9.22 2.81
C ILE A 131 3.71 10.05 2.73
N TYR A 132 3.65 11.09 3.56
CA TYR A 132 2.73 12.22 3.41
C TYR A 132 3.55 13.49 3.20
N GLU A 133 3.02 14.44 2.44
CA GLU A 133 3.68 15.64 1.95
C GLU A 133 3.52 16.86 2.87
N TYR A 134 2.53 16.86 3.75
CA TYR A 134 2.15 18.02 4.58
C TYR A 134 3.19 18.48 5.60
N GLY A 135 3.11 19.76 6.01
CA GLY A 135 3.72 20.24 7.24
C GLY A 135 2.97 19.78 8.50
N ASN A 136 3.54 20.05 9.67
CA ASN A 136 2.94 19.70 10.96
C ASN A 136 1.61 20.43 11.17
N GLY A 137 0.54 19.70 11.48
CA GLY A 137 -0.79 20.28 11.66
C GLY A 137 -1.49 20.74 10.36
N GLU A 138 -0.91 20.49 9.18
CA GLU A 138 -1.49 20.85 7.88
C GLU A 138 -2.39 19.73 7.31
N TYR A 139 -2.42 18.54 7.91
CA TYR A 139 -3.25 17.42 7.43
C TYR A 139 -4.75 17.78 7.53
N PRO A 140 -5.57 17.58 6.47
CA PRO A 140 -6.93 18.14 6.35
C PRO A 140 -8.00 17.43 7.18
N VAL A 141 -7.66 16.97 8.39
CA VAL A 141 -8.59 16.40 9.37
C VAL A 141 -8.64 17.31 10.60
N GLY A 142 -9.46 18.36 10.54
CA GLY A 142 -9.86 19.14 11.73
C GLY A 142 -8.74 19.84 12.51
N GLY A 143 -7.63 20.20 11.84
CA GLY A 143 -6.46 20.79 12.52
C GLY A 143 -5.67 19.80 13.36
N LEU A 144 -5.67 18.52 12.97
CA LEU A 144 -4.92 17.43 13.61
C LEU A 144 -3.64 17.12 12.82
N GLY A 145 -2.91 16.06 13.21
CA GLY A 145 -1.60 15.73 12.62
C GLY A 145 -0.42 16.47 13.26
N TRP A 146 -0.55 16.85 14.54
CA TRP A 146 0.53 17.43 15.33
C TRP A 146 1.45 16.33 15.87
N GLY A 147 2.64 16.19 15.29
CA GLY A 147 3.64 15.21 15.73
C GLY A 147 4.43 15.63 16.97
N ASN A 148 4.20 16.82 17.55
CA ASN A 148 5.05 17.42 18.60
C ASN A 148 5.18 16.52 19.84
N SER A 149 4.06 16.01 20.36
CA SER A 149 4.05 15.20 21.59
C SER A 149 4.79 13.88 21.44
N MET A 150 4.90 13.35 20.22
CA MET A 150 5.61 12.11 19.91
C MET A 150 7.03 12.34 19.36
N GLY A 151 7.46 13.60 19.18
CA GLY A 151 8.73 13.91 18.52
C GLY A 151 8.74 13.51 17.04
N ARG A 152 7.58 13.56 16.38
CA ARG A 152 7.36 13.12 15.00
C ARG A 152 6.88 14.25 14.08
N VAL A 153 7.36 15.46 14.31
CA VAL A 153 7.10 16.64 13.46
C VAL A 153 7.69 16.40 12.06
N PRO A 154 6.95 16.60 10.95
CA PRO A 154 7.45 16.39 9.60
C PRO A 154 8.73 17.18 9.29
N GLU A 155 9.60 16.60 8.47
CA GLU A 155 10.84 17.22 8.03
C GLU A 155 10.92 17.25 6.48
N PRO A 156 11.12 18.42 5.86
CA PRO A 156 11.03 19.74 6.48
C PRO A 156 9.61 19.98 7.03
N ASN A 157 9.48 20.83 8.05
CA ASN A 157 8.19 21.14 8.66
C ASN A 157 7.39 22.14 7.80
N ARG A 158 6.98 21.69 6.62
CA ARG A 158 6.15 22.38 5.62
C ARG A 158 5.64 21.36 4.59
N SER A 159 4.68 21.76 3.78
CA SER A 159 4.29 21.00 2.58
C SER A 159 5.45 20.82 1.60
N CYS A 160 5.60 19.62 1.03
CA CYS A 160 6.67 19.29 0.10
C CYS A 160 6.37 19.79 -1.32
N HIS A 161 7.27 20.62 -1.89
CA HIS A 161 7.16 21.11 -3.27
C HIS A 161 8.44 20.85 -4.09
N THR A 162 9.60 21.02 -3.46
CA THR A 162 10.93 20.87 -4.09
C THR A 162 11.44 19.43 -4.01
N LEU A 163 12.41 19.07 -4.86
CA LEU A 163 13.12 17.80 -4.76
C LEU A 163 13.77 17.59 -3.38
N TYR A 164 14.30 18.67 -2.78
CA TYR A 164 14.85 18.62 -1.42
C TYR A 164 13.78 18.24 -0.39
N ASP A 165 12.58 18.82 -0.48
CA ASP A 165 11.51 18.54 0.46
C ASP A 165 11.14 17.06 0.47
N TYR A 166 10.94 16.46 -0.71
CA TYR A 166 10.60 15.03 -0.82
C TYR A 166 11.74 14.12 -0.37
N ARG A 167 12.98 14.42 -0.75
CA ARG A 167 14.17 13.68 -0.27
C ARG A 167 14.26 13.69 1.25
N ARG A 168 14.10 14.86 1.87
CA ARG A 168 14.15 14.99 3.32
C ARG A 168 12.96 14.29 4.00
N ARG A 169 11.78 14.33 3.39
CA ARG A 169 10.60 13.60 3.88
C ARG A 169 10.81 12.10 3.86
N LEU A 170 11.30 11.55 2.75
CA LEU A 170 11.64 10.12 2.62
C LEU A 170 12.73 9.72 3.62
N ALA A 171 13.76 10.54 3.77
CA ALA A 171 14.81 10.35 4.78
C ALA A 171 14.26 10.28 6.21
N GLN A 172 13.32 11.17 6.56
CA GLN A 172 12.67 11.16 7.86
C GLN A 172 11.88 9.87 8.08
N TYR A 173 11.05 9.47 7.13
CA TYR A 173 10.24 8.25 7.26
C TYR A 173 11.15 7.02 7.43
N ARG A 174 12.25 6.99 6.67
CA ARG A 174 13.33 5.97 6.76
C ARG A 174 14.14 6.02 8.06
N SER A 175 13.92 6.99 8.94
CA SER A 175 14.55 6.99 10.27
C SER A 175 13.85 6.05 11.26
N ASP A 176 12.58 5.71 11.00
CA ASP A 176 11.80 4.83 11.88
C ASP A 176 12.45 3.43 11.98
N PRO A 177 12.75 2.93 13.19
CA PRO A 177 13.42 1.64 13.36
C PRO A 177 12.66 0.46 12.77
N ASP A 178 11.33 0.44 12.85
CA ASP A 178 10.52 -0.71 12.42
C ASP A 178 10.39 -0.74 10.89
N LEU A 179 10.31 0.45 10.26
CA LEU A 179 10.39 0.56 8.80
C LEU A 179 11.76 0.12 8.26
N ARG A 180 12.86 0.53 8.92
CA ARG A 180 14.22 0.10 8.54
C ARG A 180 14.39 -1.41 8.69
N ALA A 181 13.95 -1.98 9.81
CA ALA A 181 14.06 -3.42 10.07
C ALA A 181 13.29 -4.23 9.01
N SER A 182 12.08 -3.81 8.67
CA SER A 182 11.25 -4.47 7.66
C SER A 182 11.88 -4.43 6.26
N HIS A 183 12.42 -3.28 5.85
CA HIS A 183 13.16 -3.16 4.59
C HIS A 183 14.50 -3.88 4.57
N GLN A 184 15.15 -4.01 5.72
CA GLN A 184 16.38 -4.77 5.86
C GLN A 184 16.11 -6.27 5.71
N LYS A 185 14.93 -6.78 6.08
CA LYS A 185 14.65 -8.22 6.14
C LYS A 185 13.93 -8.79 4.92
N PHE A 186 13.09 -8.00 4.26
CA PHE A 186 12.21 -8.47 3.20
C PHE A 186 12.40 -7.68 1.90
N PRO A 187 12.20 -8.33 0.72
CA PRO A 187 11.99 -7.61 -0.53
C PRO A 187 10.62 -6.91 -0.54
N TRP A 188 10.61 -5.63 -0.92
CA TRP A 188 9.38 -4.81 -1.01
C TRP A 188 8.98 -4.60 -2.46
N ILE A 189 7.70 -4.83 -2.76
CA ILE A 189 7.04 -4.53 -4.03
C ILE A 189 6.09 -3.37 -3.77
N THR A 190 6.50 -2.17 -4.18
CA THR A 190 5.74 -0.95 -3.87
C THR A 190 5.11 -0.33 -5.11
N VAL A 191 4.04 0.40 -4.88
CA VAL A 191 3.50 1.41 -5.77
C VAL A 191 3.13 2.64 -4.95
N TRP A 192 3.14 3.82 -5.56
CA TRP A 192 2.69 5.05 -4.93
C TRP A 192 1.18 5.19 -5.03
N ASP A 193 0.65 6.12 -4.25
CA ASP A 193 -0.67 6.69 -4.40
C ASP A 193 -0.57 8.21 -4.54
N ASP A 194 -1.41 8.96 -3.84
CA ASP A 194 -1.45 10.41 -3.93
C ASP A 194 -0.38 11.06 -3.06
N HIS A 195 -0.25 10.65 -1.80
CA HIS A 195 0.56 11.35 -0.81
C HIS A 195 2.08 11.22 -1.01
N GLU A 196 2.54 10.32 -1.89
CA GLU A 196 3.91 10.39 -2.43
C GLU A 196 4.19 11.68 -3.21
N VAL A 197 3.14 12.32 -3.73
CA VAL A 197 3.20 13.54 -4.53
C VAL A 197 2.39 14.66 -3.86
N MET A 198 1.07 14.54 -3.84
CA MET A 198 0.14 15.50 -3.25
C MET A 198 -1.26 14.92 -3.23
N ASP A 199 -2.04 15.23 -2.19
CA ASP A 199 -3.44 14.82 -1.96
C ASP A 199 -4.35 14.93 -3.21
N ASN A 200 -5.03 13.82 -3.53
CA ASN A 200 -5.99 13.65 -4.64
C ASN A 200 -5.53 14.21 -6.00
N PRO A 201 -4.40 13.74 -6.58
CA PRO A 201 -3.91 14.19 -7.85
C PRO A 201 -4.72 13.56 -8.98
N TYR A 202 -4.75 14.28 -10.08
CA TYR A 202 -5.12 13.80 -11.40
C TYR A 202 -4.03 14.25 -12.38
N ARG A 203 -4.23 14.02 -13.69
CA ARG A 203 -3.21 14.33 -14.69
C ARG A 203 -2.68 15.77 -14.58
N ASP A 204 -3.59 16.74 -14.43
CA ASP A 204 -3.30 18.16 -14.60
C ASP A 204 -3.34 18.99 -13.28
N GLY A 205 -3.58 18.35 -12.13
CA GLY A 205 -3.73 19.04 -10.83
C GLY A 205 -3.94 18.11 -9.64
N SER A 206 -4.34 18.66 -8.50
CA SER A 206 -4.65 17.96 -7.25
C SER A 206 -5.65 18.74 -6.39
N ALA A 207 -5.98 18.25 -5.19
CA ALA A 207 -6.89 18.96 -4.28
C ALA A 207 -6.31 20.31 -3.81
N ALA A 208 -4.98 20.38 -3.67
CA ALA A 208 -4.29 21.56 -3.17
C ALA A 208 -3.63 22.43 -4.25
N MET A 209 -3.51 21.94 -5.49
CA MET A 209 -2.71 22.60 -6.55
C MET A 209 -3.34 22.45 -7.95
N ASN A 210 -3.47 23.55 -8.70
CA ASN A 210 -4.23 23.55 -9.96
C ASN A 210 -3.67 24.47 -11.08
N ASN A 211 -2.36 24.74 -11.09
CA ASN A 211 -1.66 25.55 -12.12
C ASN A 211 -2.25 26.96 -12.36
N THR A 212 -2.87 27.56 -11.35
CA THR A 212 -3.26 28.98 -11.37
C THR A 212 -2.09 29.87 -10.92
N GLU A 213 -2.12 31.17 -11.25
CA GLU A 213 -1.15 32.14 -10.71
C GLU A 213 -1.13 32.11 -9.17
N GLN A 214 -2.31 31.98 -8.55
CA GLN A 214 -2.43 31.88 -7.10
C GLN A 214 -1.75 30.62 -6.55
N SER A 215 -1.97 29.43 -7.14
CA SER A 215 -1.27 28.22 -6.69
C SER A 215 0.24 28.34 -6.91
N PHE A 216 0.67 28.91 -8.04
CA PHE A 216 2.10 29.09 -8.31
C PHE A 216 2.78 29.98 -7.27
N ILE A 217 2.16 31.09 -6.87
CA ILE A 217 2.69 31.99 -5.83
C ILE A 217 2.71 31.30 -4.46
N LYS A 218 1.67 30.53 -4.13
CA LYS A 218 1.55 29.83 -2.84
C LYS A 218 2.54 28.67 -2.71
N ASP A 219 2.83 27.97 -3.80
CA ASP A 219 3.55 26.70 -3.82
C ASP A 219 5.02 26.89 -4.27
N ASP A 220 5.67 27.92 -3.74
CA ASP A 220 7.08 28.28 -3.96
C ASP A 220 7.48 28.55 -5.43
N GLY A 221 6.55 28.97 -6.28
CA GLY A 221 6.82 29.18 -7.70
C GLY A 221 7.08 27.89 -8.48
N ILE A 222 6.46 26.78 -8.06
CA ILE A 222 6.57 25.47 -8.70
C ILE A 222 5.24 25.14 -9.40
N SER A 223 5.29 24.56 -10.60
CA SER A 223 4.11 24.05 -11.30
C SER A 223 3.70 22.65 -10.81
N VAL A 224 2.46 22.22 -11.09
CA VAL A 224 2.00 20.86 -10.74
C VAL A 224 2.95 19.80 -11.33
N GLU A 225 3.35 19.97 -12.59
CA GLU A 225 4.25 19.04 -13.28
C GLU A 225 5.64 19.02 -12.63
N ALA A 226 6.21 20.18 -12.30
CA ALA A 226 7.51 20.25 -11.64
C ALA A 226 7.49 19.61 -10.25
N ARG A 227 6.42 19.83 -9.46
CA ARG A 227 6.22 19.17 -8.16
C ARG A 227 6.09 17.66 -8.32
N LYS A 228 5.29 17.19 -9.29
CA LYS A 228 5.13 15.77 -9.62
C LYS A 228 6.48 15.13 -9.98
N MET A 229 7.27 15.76 -10.84
CA MET A 229 8.59 15.24 -11.23
C MET A 229 9.62 15.26 -10.09
N ASN A 230 9.56 16.24 -9.19
CA ASN A 230 10.38 16.27 -7.98
C ASN A 230 10.06 15.07 -7.06
N ALA A 231 8.76 14.82 -6.83
CA ALA A 231 8.28 13.71 -6.01
C ALA A 231 8.66 12.35 -6.60
N VAL A 232 8.35 12.14 -7.89
CA VAL A 232 8.64 10.90 -8.61
C VAL A 232 10.14 10.61 -8.61
N ARG A 233 10.99 11.62 -8.86
CA ARG A 233 12.44 11.46 -8.79
C ARG A 233 12.89 11.02 -7.40
N ALA A 234 12.44 11.70 -6.35
CA ALA A 234 12.81 11.35 -4.98
C ALA A 234 12.34 9.95 -4.60
N TYR A 235 11.12 9.57 -4.99
CA TYR A 235 10.57 8.24 -4.74
C TYR A 235 11.38 7.17 -5.47
N PHE A 236 11.71 7.37 -6.74
CA PHE A 236 12.62 6.45 -7.44
C PHE A 236 13.97 6.40 -6.73
N GLU A 237 14.62 7.51 -6.36
CA GLU A 237 15.91 7.48 -5.66
C GLU A 237 15.89 6.64 -4.37
N TRP A 238 14.87 6.82 -3.53
CA TRP A 238 14.80 6.26 -2.17
C TRP A 238 14.13 4.87 -2.08
N MET A 239 13.35 4.47 -3.07
CA MET A 239 12.66 3.17 -3.07
C MET A 239 13.45 2.12 -3.87
N PRO A 240 13.41 0.82 -3.46
CA PRO A 240 14.14 -0.26 -4.11
C PRO A 240 13.49 -0.70 -5.44
N LEU A 241 13.31 0.25 -6.36
CA LEU A 241 12.62 0.10 -7.62
C LEU A 241 13.59 0.13 -8.80
N ARG A 242 13.29 -0.67 -9.82
CA ARG A 242 13.88 -0.53 -11.15
C ARG A 242 13.03 0.44 -11.95
N GLN A 243 13.66 1.20 -12.84
CA GLN A 243 12.93 1.91 -13.88
C GLN A 243 12.20 0.88 -14.74
N VAL A 244 10.90 1.04 -14.92
CA VAL A 244 10.09 0.07 -15.69
C VAL A 244 10.34 0.24 -17.19
N ASP A 245 10.41 1.50 -17.63
CA ASP A 245 10.61 1.92 -19.00
C ASP A 245 11.49 3.17 -18.97
N MET A 246 12.63 3.13 -19.66
CA MET A 246 13.61 4.23 -19.62
C MET A 246 13.12 5.48 -20.32
N ASP A 247 12.14 5.34 -21.22
CA ASP A 247 11.53 6.45 -21.96
C ASP A 247 10.25 6.97 -21.28
N ASP A 248 9.83 6.35 -20.17
CA ASP A 248 8.63 6.70 -19.42
C ASP A 248 8.92 6.81 -17.92
N ASN A 249 9.30 8.02 -17.51
CA ASN A 249 9.71 8.32 -16.13
C ASN A 249 8.56 8.27 -15.12
N LEU A 250 7.30 8.34 -15.56
CA LEU A 250 6.13 8.25 -14.68
C LEU A 250 5.59 6.82 -14.57
N ARG A 251 6.12 5.87 -15.35
CA ARG A 251 5.62 4.50 -15.32
C ARG A 251 6.14 3.72 -14.12
N ILE A 252 5.23 3.39 -13.21
CA ILE A 252 5.50 2.47 -12.08
C ILE A 252 4.76 1.13 -12.16
N TRP A 253 3.64 1.06 -12.90
CA TRP A 253 2.84 -0.16 -12.99
C TRP A 253 3.57 -1.25 -13.76
N ARG A 254 3.49 -2.48 -13.22
CA ARG A 254 4.29 -3.64 -13.64
C ARG A 254 3.70 -4.92 -13.05
N SER A 255 4.11 -6.07 -13.58
CA SER A 255 3.65 -7.38 -13.11
C SER A 255 4.82 -8.27 -12.67
N PHE A 256 4.54 -9.20 -11.74
CA PHE A 256 5.48 -10.17 -11.20
C PHE A 256 4.84 -11.55 -11.17
N GLN A 257 5.43 -12.50 -11.89
CA GLN A 257 4.96 -13.88 -11.89
C GLN A 257 5.72 -14.70 -10.83
N PHE A 258 4.99 -15.26 -9.87
CA PHE A 258 5.50 -16.14 -8.82
C PHE A 258 5.30 -17.59 -9.22
N GLY A 259 6.19 -18.13 -10.07
CA GLY A 259 6.02 -19.48 -10.60
C GLY A 259 4.82 -19.58 -11.53
N ASP A 260 4.12 -20.71 -11.50
CA ASP A 260 2.77 -20.87 -12.05
C ASP A 260 1.67 -20.64 -10.97
N LEU A 261 2.05 -20.15 -9.78
CA LEU A 261 1.12 -20.00 -8.66
C LEU A 261 0.30 -18.72 -8.79
N PHE A 262 0.93 -17.54 -8.89
CA PHE A 262 0.18 -16.31 -9.07
C PHE A 262 0.93 -15.24 -9.85
N ASN A 263 0.17 -14.37 -10.52
CA ASN A 263 0.66 -13.14 -11.11
C ASN A 263 0.23 -11.95 -10.26
N LEU A 264 1.18 -11.19 -9.72
CA LEU A 264 0.93 -9.93 -9.02
C LEU A 264 1.00 -8.78 -10.02
N ILE A 265 -0.14 -8.15 -10.30
CA ILE A 265 -0.30 -7.05 -11.24
C ILE A 265 -0.44 -5.75 -10.43
N MET A 266 0.59 -4.92 -10.42
CA MET A 266 0.59 -3.65 -9.67
C MET A 266 0.13 -2.50 -10.58
N LEU A 267 -0.91 -1.78 -10.16
CA LEU A 267 -1.52 -0.66 -10.88
C LEU A 267 -1.08 0.71 -10.34
N ASP A 268 -1.30 1.74 -11.13
CA ASP A 268 -1.15 3.16 -10.80
C ASP A 268 -2.49 3.81 -11.12
N THR A 269 -3.20 4.25 -10.09
CA THR A 269 -4.52 4.87 -10.22
C THR A 269 -4.48 6.38 -9.98
N ARG A 270 -3.29 7.00 -10.02
CA ARG A 270 -3.08 8.40 -9.61
C ARG A 270 -2.40 9.25 -10.65
N ASN A 271 -1.11 9.04 -10.84
CA ASN A 271 -0.23 10.11 -11.31
C ASN A 271 -0.01 10.11 -12.82
N TYR A 272 -0.37 9.03 -13.51
CA TYR A 272 -0.10 8.85 -14.92
C TYR A 272 -1.06 9.61 -15.85
N ASP A 273 -2.31 9.16 -15.99
CA ASP A 273 -3.28 9.74 -16.95
C ASP A 273 -4.72 9.72 -16.39
N ARG A 274 -4.83 9.86 -15.06
CA ARG A 274 -6.10 9.89 -14.34
C ARG A 274 -6.93 11.12 -14.73
N SER A 275 -8.22 10.91 -15.01
CA SER A 275 -9.18 12.02 -15.22
C SER A 275 -9.37 12.83 -13.93
N ILE A 276 -9.94 14.04 -14.01
CA ILE A 276 -10.19 14.87 -12.82
C ILE A 276 -10.96 14.11 -11.74
N THR A 277 -10.50 14.19 -10.49
CA THR A 277 -11.05 13.48 -9.33
C THR A 277 -11.85 14.39 -8.40
N ASP A 278 -12.35 13.87 -7.28
CA ASP A 278 -12.93 14.66 -6.19
C ASP A 278 -11.84 15.46 -5.45
N LEU A 279 -11.97 16.78 -5.53
CA LEU A 279 -11.06 17.78 -4.96
C LEU A 279 -11.72 18.49 -3.78
N TYR A 280 -12.74 17.85 -3.16
CA TYR A 280 -13.57 18.35 -2.06
C TYR A 280 -14.54 19.48 -2.46
N TRP A 281 -14.13 20.44 -3.29
CA TRP A 281 -14.98 21.55 -3.74
C TRP A 281 -15.80 21.21 -4.99
N ASN A 282 -15.42 20.19 -5.75
CA ASN A 282 -16.06 19.78 -7.00
C ASN A 282 -16.85 18.46 -6.89
N THR A 283 -17.07 17.90 -5.68
CA THR A 283 -17.75 16.61 -5.47
C THR A 283 -19.06 16.49 -6.26
N GLY A 284 -19.87 17.55 -6.29
CA GLY A 284 -21.12 17.56 -7.06
C GLY A 284 -20.90 17.41 -8.57
N TYR A 285 -19.88 18.05 -9.13
CA TYR A 285 -19.50 17.90 -10.53
C TYR A 285 -18.99 16.48 -10.81
N VAL A 286 -18.08 15.96 -9.98
CA VAL A 286 -17.54 14.60 -10.17
C VAL A 286 -18.64 13.55 -10.07
N HIS A 287 -19.60 13.72 -9.15
CA HIS A 287 -20.80 12.90 -9.10
C HIS A 287 -21.54 12.87 -10.45
N THR A 288 -21.80 14.04 -11.06
CA THR A 288 -22.55 14.12 -12.33
C THR A 288 -21.87 13.45 -13.51
N ILE A 289 -20.55 13.30 -13.47
CA ILE A 289 -19.78 12.68 -14.55
C ILE A 289 -19.26 11.30 -14.17
N SER A 290 -19.52 10.79 -12.96
CA SER A 290 -18.88 9.57 -12.42
C SER A 290 -19.08 8.31 -13.28
N ASP A 291 -20.15 8.26 -14.07
CA ASP A 291 -20.50 7.20 -15.01
C ASP A 291 -20.21 7.53 -16.49
N ASP A 292 -19.62 8.69 -16.79
CA ASP A 292 -19.23 9.07 -18.14
C ASP A 292 -18.25 8.05 -18.73
N THR A 293 -18.62 7.51 -19.88
CA THR A 293 -17.88 6.47 -20.62
C THR A 293 -16.43 6.84 -20.91
N SER A 294 -16.13 8.13 -21.07
CA SER A 294 -14.81 8.66 -21.41
C SER A 294 -13.84 8.74 -20.21
N ARG A 295 -14.35 8.67 -18.98
CA ARG A 295 -13.51 8.76 -17.79
C ARG A 295 -12.64 7.53 -17.61
N SER A 296 -11.42 7.78 -17.14
CA SER A 296 -10.43 6.76 -16.86
C SER A 296 -9.64 7.10 -15.61
N LEU A 297 -9.43 6.08 -14.77
CA LEU A 297 -8.63 6.14 -13.55
C LEU A 297 -7.13 5.91 -13.85
N MET A 298 -6.83 5.10 -14.89
CA MET A 298 -5.47 4.67 -15.23
C MET A 298 -4.95 5.23 -16.57
N GLY A 299 -5.84 5.73 -17.42
CA GLY A 299 -5.57 6.05 -18.81
C GLY A 299 -5.54 4.83 -19.74
N SER A 300 -5.70 5.09 -21.03
CA SER A 300 -5.86 4.04 -22.05
C SER A 300 -4.65 3.10 -22.17
N ARG A 301 -3.42 3.62 -22.02
CA ARG A 301 -2.19 2.82 -22.14
C ARG A 301 -2.11 1.73 -21.07
N GLN A 302 -2.40 2.11 -19.82
CA GLN A 302 -2.38 1.19 -18.70
C GLN A 302 -3.60 0.27 -18.68
N GLU A 303 -4.79 0.76 -19.01
CA GLU A 303 -6.00 -0.09 -19.16
C GLU A 303 -5.75 -1.25 -20.13
N ASN A 304 -5.27 -0.95 -21.35
CA ASN A 304 -4.99 -1.98 -22.35
C ASN A 304 -3.90 -2.96 -21.88
N TRP A 305 -2.87 -2.46 -21.20
CA TRP A 305 -1.85 -3.31 -20.62
C TRP A 305 -2.44 -4.22 -19.53
N PHE A 306 -3.26 -3.68 -18.62
CA PHE A 306 -3.85 -4.39 -17.51
C PHE A 306 -4.78 -5.52 -17.99
N TYR A 307 -5.68 -5.21 -18.92
CA TYR A 307 -6.61 -6.20 -19.47
C TYR A 307 -5.88 -7.35 -20.16
N ARG A 308 -4.82 -7.04 -20.91
CA ARG A 308 -3.94 -8.07 -21.48
C ARG A 308 -3.26 -8.91 -20.40
N GLN A 309 -2.74 -8.30 -19.33
CA GLN A 309 -2.14 -9.06 -18.22
C GLN A 309 -3.15 -9.99 -17.54
N LEU A 310 -4.39 -9.56 -17.32
CA LEU A 310 -5.46 -10.41 -16.79
C LEU A 310 -5.72 -11.62 -17.71
N ILE A 311 -5.90 -11.37 -19.01
CA ILE A 311 -6.18 -12.42 -20.00
C ILE A 311 -5.02 -13.41 -20.12
N GLU A 312 -3.79 -12.93 -20.27
CA GLU A 312 -2.61 -13.79 -20.43
C GLU A 312 -2.33 -14.62 -19.17
N SER A 313 -2.46 -14.01 -17.99
CA SER A 313 -2.17 -14.69 -16.72
C SER A 313 -3.21 -15.75 -16.34
N ALA A 314 -4.44 -15.65 -16.84
CA ALA A 314 -5.48 -16.66 -16.62
C ALA A 314 -5.10 -18.05 -17.16
N SER A 315 -4.23 -18.10 -18.18
CA SER A 315 -3.74 -19.36 -18.77
C SER A 315 -2.41 -19.87 -18.22
N THR A 316 -1.70 -19.03 -17.45
CA THR A 316 -0.31 -19.30 -17.03
C THR A 316 -0.10 -19.35 -15.53
N THR A 317 -1.07 -18.88 -14.74
CA THR A 317 -0.99 -18.84 -13.28
C THR A 317 -2.30 -19.24 -12.62
N ARG A 318 -2.23 -19.86 -11.44
CA ARG A 318 -3.42 -20.25 -10.67
C ARG A 318 -4.22 -19.03 -10.23
N TRP A 319 -3.57 -18.00 -9.69
CA TRP A 319 -4.22 -16.79 -9.17
C TRP A 319 -3.77 -15.51 -9.87
N ARG A 320 -4.67 -14.53 -9.93
CA ARG A 320 -4.38 -13.16 -10.35
C ARG A 320 -4.56 -12.26 -9.15
N VAL A 321 -3.48 -11.65 -8.68
CA VAL A 321 -3.50 -10.72 -7.56
C VAL A 321 -3.28 -9.32 -8.12
N VAL A 322 -4.27 -8.44 -7.99
CA VAL A 322 -4.21 -7.06 -8.49
C VAL A 322 -3.91 -6.15 -7.30
N GLY A 323 -2.70 -5.61 -7.24
CA GLY A 323 -2.34 -4.58 -6.28
C GLY A 323 -2.70 -3.21 -6.83
N ASN A 324 -3.57 -2.49 -6.14
CA ASN A 324 -3.93 -1.12 -6.47
C ASN A 324 -4.14 -0.29 -5.21
N GLN A 325 -4.31 1.01 -5.37
CA GLN A 325 -4.32 1.98 -4.28
C GLN A 325 -5.69 2.04 -3.60
N VAL A 326 -6.75 2.14 -4.41
CA VAL A 326 -8.09 2.52 -3.96
C VAL A 326 -9.10 1.37 -4.03
N VAL A 327 -10.13 1.41 -3.18
CA VAL A 327 -11.18 0.38 -3.14
C VAL A 327 -11.89 0.26 -4.49
N PHE A 328 -11.91 -0.95 -5.04
CA PHE A 328 -12.47 -1.31 -6.34
C PHE A 328 -13.98 -1.58 -6.27
N SER A 329 -14.43 -2.30 -5.24
CA SER A 329 -15.85 -2.60 -5.04
C SER A 329 -16.67 -1.32 -4.93
N LYS A 330 -17.95 -1.42 -5.28
CA LYS A 330 -18.87 -0.29 -5.10
C LYS A 330 -19.16 -0.13 -3.61
N ILE A 331 -18.97 1.07 -3.07
CA ILE A 331 -19.17 1.34 -1.64
C ILE A 331 -20.21 2.45 -1.48
N ASN A 332 -21.47 2.04 -1.38
CA ASN A 332 -22.59 2.90 -1.02
C ASN A 332 -22.51 3.27 0.47
N GLN A 333 -22.24 4.54 0.74
CA GLN A 333 -22.15 5.12 2.07
C GLN A 333 -23.45 5.83 2.49
N SER A 334 -24.56 5.68 1.75
CA SER A 334 -25.79 6.45 1.99
C SER A 334 -26.40 6.29 3.38
N ILE A 335 -26.31 5.10 3.97
CA ILE A 335 -26.78 4.86 5.35
C ILE A 335 -25.85 5.53 6.37
N SER A 336 -24.54 5.54 6.10
CA SER A 336 -23.52 6.09 7.01
C SER A 336 -23.40 7.62 6.93
N ASN A 337 -23.41 8.18 5.71
CA ASN A 337 -23.05 9.57 5.44
C ASN A 337 -24.23 10.38 4.86
N GLY A 338 -25.38 9.75 4.64
CA GLY A 338 -26.56 10.35 4.01
C GLY A 338 -26.63 10.12 2.50
N PRO A 339 -27.81 10.31 1.88
CA PRO A 339 -28.07 9.88 0.50
C PRO A 339 -27.47 10.78 -0.57
N LYS A 340 -27.02 12.00 -0.22
CA LYS A 340 -26.42 12.93 -1.17
C LYS A 340 -24.96 12.53 -1.40
N ASN A 341 -24.57 12.31 -2.65
CA ASN A 341 -23.20 11.95 -3.02
C ASN A 341 -22.66 10.77 -2.20
N PRO A 342 -23.33 9.61 -2.21
CA PRO A 342 -23.09 8.55 -1.23
C PRO A 342 -21.85 7.70 -1.52
N PHE A 343 -20.97 8.10 -2.45
CA PHE A 343 -19.81 7.33 -2.87
C PHE A 343 -18.52 8.11 -2.63
N ASN A 344 -17.39 7.41 -2.54
CA ASN A 344 -16.09 8.05 -2.60
C ASN A 344 -15.67 8.24 -4.06
N TYR A 345 -15.84 9.46 -4.59
CA TYR A 345 -15.53 9.76 -5.99
C TYR A 345 -14.03 9.92 -6.29
N ASP A 346 -13.19 9.88 -5.26
CA ASP A 346 -11.75 9.71 -5.44
C ASP A 346 -11.34 8.22 -5.59
N GLN A 347 -12.25 7.27 -5.42
CA GLN A 347 -11.98 5.84 -5.64
C GLN A 347 -12.61 5.36 -6.96
N TRP A 348 -12.66 4.04 -7.19
CA TRP A 348 -13.25 3.47 -8.40
C TRP A 348 -14.73 3.84 -8.61
N ASP A 349 -15.44 4.25 -7.55
CA ASP A 349 -16.80 4.78 -7.65
C ASP A 349 -16.91 6.11 -8.42
N GLY A 350 -15.83 6.91 -8.53
CA GLY A 350 -15.76 8.11 -9.39
C GLY A 350 -15.42 7.83 -10.85
N TYR A 351 -15.19 6.57 -11.19
CA TYR A 351 -14.73 6.11 -12.50
C TYR A 351 -15.49 4.83 -12.89
N ALA A 352 -16.81 4.84 -12.75
CA ALA A 352 -17.65 3.66 -12.91
C ALA A 352 -17.52 3.03 -14.31
N ALA A 353 -17.34 3.83 -15.36
CA ALA A 353 -17.08 3.33 -16.70
C ALA A 353 -15.77 2.52 -16.78
N ASN A 354 -14.69 2.98 -16.15
CA ASN A 354 -13.42 2.26 -16.11
C ASN A 354 -13.55 0.96 -15.29
N ARG A 355 -14.25 1.00 -14.14
CA ARG A 355 -14.57 -0.20 -13.35
C ARG A 355 -15.35 -1.23 -14.18
N ASN A 356 -16.37 -0.77 -14.90
CA ASN A 356 -17.20 -1.62 -15.75
C ASN A 356 -16.39 -2.26 -16.87
N ARG A 357 -15.45 -1.55 -17.50
CA ARG A 357 -14.53 -2.16 -18.49
C ARG A 357 -13.65 -3.25 -17.89
N THR A 358 -13.19 -3.06 -16.65
CA THR A 358 -12.43 -4.08 -15.90
C THR A 358 -13.28 -5.31 -15.60
N LEU A 359 -14.48 -5.12 -15.02
CA LEU A 359 -15.42 -6.21 -14.75
C LEU A 359 -15.80 -6.94 -16.03
N LYS A 360 -16.14 -6.20 -17.10
CA LYS A 360 -16.43 -6.76 -18.43
C LYS A 360 -15.31 -7.64 -18.94
N THR A 361 -14.06 -7.20 -18.80
CA THR A 361 -12.89 -7.99 -19.21
C THR A 361 -12.82 -9.32 -18.44
N LEU A 362 -13.04 -9.29 -17.12
CA LEU A 362 -13.05 -10.50 -16.29
C LEU A 362 -14.17 -11.46 -16.69
N TYR A 363 -15.41 -10.95 -16.86
CA TYR A 363 -16.57 -11.75 -17.23
C TYR A 363 -16.47 -12.33 -18.65
N ASP A 364 -16.19 -11.51 -19.66
CA ASP A 364 -16.18 -11.93 -21.06
C ASP A 364 -15.10 -12.98 -21.36
N ASN A 365 -13.99 -12.94 -20.61
CA ASN A 365 -12.89 -13.88 -20.75
C ASN A 365 -12.93 -15.00 -19.71
N SER A 366 -14.01 -15.11 -18.91
CA SER A 366 -14.18 -16.14 -17.88
C SER A 366 -12.98 -16.24 -16.91
N ILE A 367 -12.43 -15.08 -16.53
CA ILE A 367 -11.26 -15.00 -15.65
C ILE A 367 -11.71 -15.24 -14.20
N ASP A 368 -11.33 -16.38 -13.65
CA ASP A 368 -11.54 -16.79 -12.24
C ASP A 368 -10.43 -16.30 -11.27
N ASN A 369 -10.31 -16.87 -10.07
CA ASN A 369 -9.19 -16.77 -9.14
C ASN A 369 -8.53 -15.39 -9.02
N THR A 370 -9.36 -14.35 -8.97
CA THR A 370 -8.91 -12.96 -8.97
C THR A 370 -9.08 -12.36 -7.58
N VAL A 371 -8.01 -11.75 -7.07
CA VAL A 371 -7.96 -11.08 -5.77
C VAL A 371 -7.51 -9.65 -6.00
N PHE A 372 -8.31 -8.67 -5.62
CA PHE A 372 -7.93 -7.26 -5.60
C PHE A 372 -7.43 -6.88 -4.21
N LEU A 373 -6.35 -6.09 -4.17
CA LEU A 373 -5.80 -5.49 -2.96
C LEU A 373 -5.94 -3.96 -3.06
N ALA A 374 -6.32 -3.32 -1.97
CA ALA A 374 -6.41 -1.86 -1.86
C ALA A 374 -5.98 -1.34 -0.47
N GLY A 375 -5.67 -0.05 -0.40
CA GLY A 375 -5.45 0.70 0.84
C GLY A 375 -6.25 2.00 0.82
N ASP A 376 -5.58 3.17 0.84
CA ASP A 376 -6.10 4.56 0.79
C ASP A 376 -7.09 4.96 1.92
N SER A 377 -8.16 4.19 2.06
CA SER A 377 -9.34 4.47 2.88
C SER A 377 -9.14 4.50 4.41
N HIS A 378 -7.95 4.15 4.91
CA HIS A 378 -7.61 4.01 6.33
C HIS A 378 -8.52 3.07 7.15
N ALA A 379 -9.16 2.12 6.49
CA ALA A 379 -10.07 1.15 7.10
C ALA A 379 -9.94 -0.21 6.39
N SER A 380 -10.37 -1.28 7.05
CA SER A 380 -10.33 -2.61 6.45
C SER A 380 -11.68 -2.99 5.83
N TRP A 381 -11.64 -3.57 4.63
CA TRP A 381 -12.81 -3.95 3.85
C TRP A 381 -12.59 -5.30 3.19
N VAL A 382 -13.60 -6.16 3.23
CA VAL A 382 -13.55 -7.46 2.56
C VAL A 382 -14.86 -7.70 1.82
N SER A 383 -14.76 -7.82 0.50
CA SER A 383 -15.90 -7.91 -0.42
C SER A 383 -15.74 -9.08 -1.38
N ASP A 384 -16.88 -9.65 -1.78
CA ASP A 384 -16.94 -10.41 -3.03
C ASP A 384 -16.88 -9.43 -4.22
N LEU A 385 -16.21 -9.80 -5.32
CA LEU A 385 -16.14 -8.95 -6.52
C LEU A 385 -17.31 -9.24 -7.45
N VAL A 386 -18.19 -8.26 -7.61
CA VAL A 386 -19.47 -8.41 -8.32
C VAL A 386 -19.71 -7.26 -9.29
N TRP A 387 -20.50 -7.52 -10.34
CA TRP A 387 -20.93 -6.49 -11.29
C TRP A 387 -22.40 -6.15 -11.07
N LEU A 388 -22.66 -5.41 -9.99
CA LEU A 388 -24.00 -5.03 -9.58
C LEU A 388 -24.77 -4.31 -10.70
N GLY A 389 -26.00 -4.72 -10.93
CA GLY A 389 -26.89 -4.17 -11.96
C GLY A 389 -26.73 -4.82 -13.33
N GLU A 390 -25.63 -5.53 -13.58
CA GLU A 390 -25.35 -6.22 -14.86
C GLU A 390 -25.37 -7.74 -14.73
N LYS A 391 -25.01 -8.27 -13.55
CA LYS A 391 -24.99 -9.70 -13.23
C LYS A 391 -25.72 -9.96 -11.92
N ASP A 392 -26.45 -11.07 -11.87
CA ASP A 392 -27.12 -11.53 -10.66
C ASP A 392 -26.08 -11.87 -9.60
N TYR A 393 -26.35 -11.44 -8.36
CA TYR A 393 -25.51 -11.73 -7.22
C TYR A 393 -26.36 -12.09 -6.00
N ASN A 394 -25.99 -13.18 -5.32
CA ASN A 394 -26.60 -13.60 -4.08
C ASN A 394 -25.58 -13.48 -2.93
N SER A 395 -25.82 -12.54 -2.02
CA SER A 395 -24.89 -12.21 -0.93
C SER A 395 -24.72 -13.32 0.12
N GLU A 396 -25.75 -14.14 0.34
CA GLU A 396 -25.72 -15.24 1.31
C GLU A 396 -24.83 -16.38 0.83
N THR A 397 -24.89 -16.71 -0.45
CA THR A 397 -24.17 -17.84 -1.05
C THR A 397 -22.87 -17.44 -1.77
N GLY A 398 -22.71 -16.15 -2.07
CA GLY A 398 -21.65 -15.59 -2.93
C GLY A 398 -21.79 -15.93 -4.42
N ALA A 399 -22.90 -16.55 -4.84
CA ALA A 399 -23.12 -16.88 -6.25
C ALA A 399 -23.22 -15.60 -7.09
N GLY A 400 -22.52 -15.57 -8.24
CA GLY A 400 -22.40 -14.38 -9.07
C GLY A 400 -21.12 -13.56 -8.84
N SER A 401 -20.30 -13.92 -7.86
CA SER A 401 -18.98 -13.32 -7.65
C SER A 401 -17.94 -13.86 -8.65
N ILE A 402 -16.98 -13.00 -9.04
CA ILE A 402 -15.87 -13.31 -9.96
C ILE A 402 -14.48 -13.15 -9.33
N GLY A 403 -14.43 -12.89 -8.03
CA GLY A 403 -13.20 -12.77 -7.26
C GLY A 403 -13.48 -12.19 -5.88
N VAL A 404 -12.45 -11.72 -5.20
CA VAL A 404 -12.60 -11.03 -3.91
C VAL A 404 -11.73 -9.77 -3.85
N GLU A 405 -12.11 -8.85 -2.98
CA GLU A 405 -11.29 -7.71 -2.62
C GLU A 405 -10.90 -7.78 -1.14
N PHE A 406 -9.61 -7.58 -0.88
CA PHE A 406 -9.05 -7.36 0.45
C PHE A 406 -8.45 -5.96 0.50
N ALA A 407 -9.11 -5.03 1.17
CA ALA A 407 -8.60 -3.69 1.39
C ALA A 407 -8.15 -3.52 2.85
N GLY A 408 -6.93 -3.03 3.06
CA GLY A 408 -6.30 -2.92 4.37
C GLY A 408 -6.46 -1.53 5.00
N THR A 409 -6.52 -1.50 6.33
CA THR A 409 -6.36 -0.26 7.09
C THR A 409 -4.95 0.34 6.93
N ALA A 410 -4.83 1.61 7.28
CA ALA A 410 -3.58 2.32 7.44
C ALA A 410 -2.64 1.74 8.51
N VAL A 411 -1.34 1.89 8.29
CA VAL A 411 -0.26 1.65 9.27
C VAL A 411 -0.38 2.62 10.45
N THR A 412 -0.57 3.92 10.18
CA THR A 412 -0.73 4.94 11.24
C THR A 412 -1.72 6.05 10.89
N SER A 413 -2.02 6.28 9.61
CA SER A 413 -2.95 7.35 9.20
C SER A 413 -4.31 7.19 9.88
N PRO A 414 -4.95 8.29 10.33
CA PRO A 414 -6.13 8.21 11.19
C PRO A 414 -7.33 7.61 10.46
N SER A 415 -8.24 6.97 11.21
CA SER A 415 -9.48 6.41 10.65
C SER A 415 -10.22 7.46 9.81
N SER A 416 -10.65 7.07 8.61
CA SER A 416 -11.56 7.86 7.76
C SER A 416 -12.92 8.11 8.42
N ALA A 417 -13.25 7.37 9.48
CA ALA A 417 -14.43 7.62 10.29
C ALA A 417 -14.23 8.67 11.40
N GLY A 418 -13.02 9.22 11.51
CA GLY A 418 -12.60 10.23 12.48
C GLY A 418 -11.49 9.72 13.41
N GLN A 419 -10.46 10.54 13.63
CA GLN A 419 -9.27 10.15 14.40
C GLN A 419 -9.55 9.58 15.79
N ASN A 420 -10.49 10.19 16.53
CA ASN A 420 -10.84 9.80 17.91
C ASN A 420 -12.14 9.00 17.97
N ILE A 421 -12.50 8.29 16.90
CA ILE A 421 -13.68 7.43 16.91
C ILE A 421 -13.55 6.36 18.00
N THR A 422 -14.62 6.12 18.76
CA THR A 422 -14.65 5.03 19.75
C THR A 422 -14.92 3.70 19.05
N GLN A 423 -14.51 2.58 19.65
CA GLN A 423 -14.79 1.24 19.09
C GLN A 423 -16.28 1.01 18.84
N GLU A 424 -17.13 1.44 19.76
CA GLU A 424 -18.59 1.34 19.63
C GLU A 424 -19.11 2.10 18.41
N LYS A 425 -18.67 3.36 18.23
CA LYS A 425 -19.07 4.18 17.07
C LYS A 425 -18.54 3.60 15.76
N ALA A 426 -17.30 3.10 15.77
CA ALA A 426 -16.71 2.44 14.62
C ALA A 426 -17.52 1.19 14.24
N LEU A 427 -17.86 0.33 15.20
CA LEU A 427 -18.66 -0.88 14.98
C LEU A 427 -20.06 -0.56 14.44
N ASN A 428 -20.72 0.46 14.98
CA ASN A 428 -22.03 0.91 14.49
C ASN A 428 -21.93 1.39 13.03
N ARG A 429 -20.88 2.15 12.70
CA ARG A 429 -20.63 2.59 11.32
C ARG A 429 -20.32 1.42 10.40
N SER A 430 -19.52 0.46 10.85
CA SER A 430 -19.25 -0.79 10.13
C SER A 430 -20.54 -1.54 9.80
N ALA A 431 -21.48 -1.62 10.75
CA ALA A 431 -22.77 -2.27 10.54
C ALA A 431 -23.64 -1.55 9.50
N TRP A 432 -23.61 -0.22 9.45
CA TRP A 432 -24.28 0.54 8.38
C TRP A 432 -23.66 0.29 7.01
N MET A 433 -22.33 0.21 6.95
CA MET A 433 -21.61 -0.06 5.71
C MET A 433 -21.93 -1.44 5.15
N THR A 434 -21.85 -2.49 5.97
CA THR A 434 -22.21 -3.85 5.52
C THR A 434 -23.70 -3.96 5.20
N ALA A 435 -24.59 -3.24 5.90
CA ALA A 435 -26.02 -3.23 5.59
C ALA A 435 -26.33 -2.55 4.23
N ALA A 436 -25.62 -1.48 3.89
CA ALA A 436 -25.85 -0.71 2.66
C ALA A 436 -25.33 -1.40 1.38
N ASN A 437 -24.42 -2.37 1.52
CA ASN A 437 -23.67 -2.95 0.41
C ASN A 437 -23.82 -4.48 0.41
N PRO A 438 -24.52 -5.10 -0.56
CA PRO A 438 -24.73 -6.55 -0.58
C PRO A 438 -23.43 -7.37 -0.67
N GLU A 439 -22.41 -6.86 -1.35
CA GLU A 439 -21.13 -7.49 -1.62
C GLU A 439 -20.10 -7.36 -0.49
N LEU A 440 -20.18 -6.28 0.29
CA LEU A 440 -19.28 -6.03 1.42
C LEU A 440 -19.59 -6.98 2.58
N GLN A 441 -18.72 -7.97 2.79
CA GLN A 441 -18.92 -9.00 3.80
C GLN A 441 -18.36 -8.63 5.16
N TRP A 442 -17.28 -7.83 5.22
CA TRP A 442 -16.73 -7.37 6.49
C TRP A 442 -16.13 -5.97 6.38
N GLN A 443 -16.27 -5.20 7.46
CA GLN A 443 -15.76 -3.83 7.56
C GLN A 443 -15.26 -3.54 8.99
N GLU A 444 -14.12 -2.87 9.10
CA GLU A 444 -13.50 -2.46 10.37
C GLU A 444 -12.88 -1.06 10.25
N TYR A 445 -13.38 -0.09 11.03
CA TYR A 445 -12.95 1.31 10.99
C TYR A 445 -11.97 1.71 12.09
N TYR A 446 -11.86 0.95 13.18
CA TYR A 446 -11.22 1.41 14.40
C TYR A 446 -9.71 1.21 14.40
N TYR A 447 -9.23 0.01 14.11
CA TYR A 447 -7.84 -0.36 14.28
C TYR A 447 -6.98 0.06 13.08
N ARG A 448 -5.78 0.55 13.39
CA ARG A 448 -4.67 0.63 12.44
C ARG A 448 -3.92 -0.71 12.45
N GLY A 449 -3.17 -1.00 11.41
CA GLY A 449 -2.48 -2.29 11.32
C GLY A 449 -2.11 -2.67 9.90
N TYR A 450 -2.31 -3.95 9.58
CA TYR A 450 -1.90 -4.56 8.33
C TYR A 450 -2.61 -5.91 8.15
N PHE A 451 -2.39 -6.57 7.03
CA PHE A 451 -2.82 -7.97 6.87
C PHE A 451 -1.74 -8.82 6.20
N GLU A 452 -1.76 -10.12 6.52
CA GLU A 452 -0.92 -11.11 5.87
C GLU A 452 -1.77 -12.00 4.95
N MET A 453 -1.22 -12.35 3.79
CA MET A 453 -1.80 -13.32 2.87
C MET A 453 -0.92 -14.56 2.77
N THR A 454 -1.52 -15.74 2.84
CA THR A 454 -0.88 -17.01 2.48
C THR A 454 -1.57 -17.55 1.23
N ILE A 455 -0.81 -17.69 0.14
CA ILE A 455 -1.30 -18.10 -1.17
C ILE A 455 -0.69 -19.45 -1.54
N ASP A 456 -1.53 -20.45 -1.80
CA ASP A 456 -1.16 -21.74 -2.38
C ASP A 456 -2.14 -22.13 -3.51
N TYR A 457 -2.01 -23.34 -4.08
CA TYR A 457 -2.82 -23.74 -5.24
C TYR A 457 -4.30 -23.98 -4.92
N ASP A 458 -4.61 -24.22 -3.65
CA ASP A 458 -5.94 -24.62 -3.18
C ASP A 458 -6.67 -23.41 -2.60
N ALA A 459 -5.96 -22.48 -1.97
CA ALA A 459 -6.55 -21.34 -1.30
C ALA A 459 -5.66 -20.09 -1.23
N VAL A 460 -6.34 -18.95 -1.09
CA VAL A 460 -5.79 -17.71 -0.53
C VAL A 460 -6.39 -17.50 0.85
N ASN A 461 -5.55 -17.36 1.86
CA ASN A 461 -5.96 -17.00 3.22
C ASN A 461 -5.45 -15.59 3.56
N ALA A 462 -6.33 -14.71 4.01
CA ALA A 462 -6.00 -13.37 4.47
C ALA A 462 -6.31 -13.22 5.97
N THR A 463 -5.31 -12.80 6.75
CA THR A 463 -5.42 -12.55 8.20
C THR A 463 -5.16 -11.08 8.49
N PHE A 464 -6.15 -10.41 9.05
CA PHE A 464 -6.09 -8.99 9.38
C PHE A 464 -5.64 -8.80 10.84
N PHE A 465 -4.67 -7.90 11.04
CA PHE A 465 -4.10 -7.58 12.35
C PHE A 465 -4.32 -6.10 12.68
N GLY A 466 -4.68 -5.84 13.94
CA GLY A 466 -4.80 -4.49 14.50
C GLY A 466 -3.69 -4.20 15.50
N LEU A 467 -3.38 -2.92 15.67
CA LEU A 467 -2.46 -2.43 16.70
C LEU A 467 -3.28 -1.89 17.87
N PRO A 468 -3.15 -2.44 19.10
CA PRO A 468 -3.80 -1.88 20.29
C PRO A 468 -3.45 -0.41 20.51
N THR A 469 -2.22 -0.03 20.16
CA THR A 469 -1.78 1.36 20.11
C THR A 469 -0.62 1.51 19.13
N TYR A 470 -0.63 2.64 18.43
CA TYR A 470 0.47 3.12 17.59
C TYR A 470 1.05 4.45 18.13
N ALA A 471 0.60 4.91 19.30
CA ALA A 471 1.09 6.13 19.94
C ALA A 471 2.49 5.96 20.58
N THR A 472 2.92 4.72 20.80
CA THR A 472 4.27 4.38 21.29
C THR A 472 4.87 3.25 20.46
N ARG A 473 6.19 3.16 20.42
CA ARG A 473 6.87 2.03 19.76
C ARG A 473 6.72 0.76 20.61
N ASN A 474 6.19 -0.31 20.03
CA ASN A 474 5.97 -1.61 20.68
C ASN A 474 5.82 -2.74 19.64
N GLY A 475 5.68 -3.99 20.08
CA GLY A 475 5.45 -5.15 19.21
C GLY A 475 4.03 -5.72 19.27
N LEU A 476 3.06 -4.95 19.74
CA LEU A 476 1.73 -5.46 20.07
C LEU A 476 0.85 -5.59 18.83
N GLU A 477 0.11 -6.69 18.75
CA GLU A 477 -0.95 -6.91 17.76
C GLU A 477 -2.11 -7.72 18.30
N ILE A 478 -3.27 -7.54 17.66
CA ILE A 478 -4.47 -8.33 17.86
C ILE A 478 -4.94 -8.89 16.51
N ALA A 479 -5.53 -10.08 16.54
CA ALA A 479 -6.24 -10.60 15.38
C ALA A 479 -7.58 -9.88 15.23
N LEU A 480 -7.93 -9.48 14.00
CA LEU A 480 -9.19 -8.81 13.70
C LEU A 480 -10.20 -9.75 13.02
N ALA A 481 -9.72 -10.46 11.99
CA ALA A 481 -10.52 -11.37 11.18
C ALA A 481 -9.62 -12.24 10.28
N ASN A 482 -10.16 -13.39 9.87
CA ASN A 482 -9.53 -14.31 8.91
C ASN A 482 -10.50 -14.62 7.77
N PHE A 483 -10.02 -14.61 6.54
CA PHE A 483 -10.83 -14.93 5.35
C PHE A 483 -10.10 -15.92 4.45
N THR A 484 -10.87 -16.82 3.84
CA THR A 484 -10.36 -17.83 2.92
C THR A 484 -11.08 -17.69 1.59
N VAL A 485 -10.36 -17.84 0.49
CA VAL A 485 -10.89 -18.00 -0.86
C VAL A 485 -10.38 -19.33 -1.38
N LEU A 486 -11.28 -20.22 -1.74
CA LEU A 486 -10.90 -21.48 -2.35
C LEU A 486 -10.75 -21.30 -3.85
N ALA A 487 -9.76 -21.97 -4.42
CA ALA A 487 -9.47 -21.84 -5.83
C ALA A 487 -10.61 -22.41 -6.70
N GLY A 488 -11.05 -21.63 -7.66
CA GLY A 488 -12.19 -21.91 -8.55
C GLY A 488 -13.53 -21.40 -8.02
N GLU A 489 -13.64 -20.99 -6.75
CA GLU A 489 -14.91 -20.55 -6.16
C GLU A 489 -15.25 -19.08 -6.44
N ASN A 490 -14.24 -18.23 -6.68
CA ASN A 490 -14.38 -16.80 -7.00
C ASN A 490 -15.15 -15.97 -5.96
N LYS A 491 -15.18 -16.41 -4.72
CA LYS A 491 -15.91 -15.78 -3.61
C LYS A 491 -15.25 -16.13 -2.29
N LEU A 492 -15.55 -15.38 -1.24
CA LEU A 492 -15.12 -15.73 0.11
C LEU A 492 -15.77 -17.06 0.53
N ARG A 493 -15.00 -17.94 1.17
CA ARG A 493 -15.49 -19.21 1.71
C ARG A 493 -16.60 -18.94 2.72
N ARG A 494 -17.74 -19.62 2.55
CA ARG A 494 -18.88 -19.52 3.46
C ARG A 494 -18.86 -20.65 4.52
N PRO A 495 -19.33 -20.39 5.76
CA PRO A 495 -19.71 -19.08 6.29
C PRO A 495 -18.52 -18.11 6.30
N VAL A 496 -18.74 -16.84 5.93
CA VAL A 496 -17.65 -15.85 5.82
C VAL A 496 -16.96 -15.72 7.17
N GLY A 497 -15.63 -15.71 7.18
CA GLY A 497 -14.84 -15.65 8.41
C GLY A 497 -15.06 -16.82 9.36
N GLY A 498 -15.56 -17.96 8.87
CA GLY A 498 -15.98 -19.07 9.74
C GLY A 498 -17.24 -18.75 10.56
N GLY A 499 -17.96 -17.67 10.25
CA GLY A 499 -19.15 -17.20 10.94
C GLY A 499 -18.88 -16.24 12.10
N SER A 500 -17.61 -15.98 12.45
CA SER A 500 -17.28 -15.01 13.49
C SER A 500 -15.94 -14.32 13.27
N VAL A 501 -15.87 -13.04 13.65
CA VAL A 501 -14.65 -12.23 13.66
C VAL A 501 -14.41 -11.66 15.05
N GLU A 502 -13.19 -11.28 15.36
CA GLU A 502 -12.84 -10.63 16.61
C GLU A 502 -13.31 -9.18 16.64
N PHE A 503 -13.14 -8.44 15.53
CA PHE A 503 -13.47 -7.01 15.44
C PHE A 503 -14.16 -6.65 14.13
N GLY A 504 -14.75 -5.46 14.09
CA GLY A 504 -15.53 -4.99 12.93
C GLY A 504 -16.91 -5.64 12.85
N ASN A 505 -17.64 -5.37 11.78
CA ASN A 505 -18.94 -5.97 11.51
C ASN A 505 -18.83 -7.02 10.40
N LEU A 506 -19.27 -8.25 10.68
CA LEU A 506 -19.34 -9.36 9.72
C LEU A 506 -20.79 -9.57 9.26
N LYS A 507 -21.05 -9.46 7.96
CA LYS A 507 -22.37 -9.70 7.37
C LYS A 507 -22.78 -11.16 7.59
N GLY A 508 -23.96 -11.36 8.17
CA GLY A 508 -24.51 -12.71 8.44
C GLY A 508 -23.75 -13.51 9.49
N GLY A 509 -22.82 -12.89 10.22
CA GLY A 509 -22.03 -13.54 11.28
C GLY A 509 -22.07 -12.76 12.59
N VAL A 510 -21.13 -13.06 13.48
CA VAL A 510 -21.05 -12.41 14.81
C VAL A 510 -19.66 -11.85 15.10
N THR A 511 -19.62 -10.74 15.83
CA THR A 511 -18.38 -10.17 16.34
C THR A 511 -18.17 -10.66 17.78
N LYS A 512 -17.06 -11.35 18.04
CA LYS A 512 -16.66 -11.88 19.35
C LYS A 512 -15.35 -11.22 19.76
N GLN A 513 -15.45 -10.03 20.33
CA GLN A 513 -14.28 -9.26 20.75
C GLN A 513 -13.37 -10.07 21.68
N THR A 514 -12.07 -9.96 21.41
CA THR A 514 -11.01 -10.52 22.24
C THR A 514 -10.22 -9.38 22.88
N ASN A 515 -9.73 -9.60 24.10
CA ASN A 515 -8.76 -8.73 24.74
C ASN A 515 -7.33 -9.31 24.67
N LEU A 516 -7.16 -10.46 24.00
CA LEU A 516 -5.87 -11.11 23.81
C LEU A 516 -5.03 -10.35 22.78
N THR A 517 -3.87 -9.90 23.25
CA THR A 517 -2.84 -9.23 22.46
C THR A 517 -1.60 -10.11 22.44
N ASN A 518 -0.97 -10.20 21.28
CA ASN A 518 0.32 -10.84 21.08
C ASN A 518 1.42 -9.77 21.12
N ASP A 519 2.45 -9.96 21.95
CA ASP A 519 3.69 -9.19 21.81
C ASP A 519 4.64 -9.92 20.87
N THR A 520 4.75 -9.44 19.64
CA THR A 520 5.64 -10.02 18.62
C THR A 520 7.12 -9.95 18.99
N ASN A 521 7.53 -9.16 19.98
CA ASN A 521 8.92 -9.18 20.48
C ASN A 521 9.23 -10.47 21.25
N THR A 522 8.26 -11.04 21.95
CA THR A 522 8.44 -12.19 22.86
C THR A 522 7.69 -13.44 22.41
N GLY A 523 6.63 -13.28 21.61
CA GLY A 523 5.68 -14.32 21.24
C GLY A 523 4.63 -14.62 22.32
N GLU A 524 4.57 -13.82 23.39
CA GLU A 524 3.65 -14.03 24.51
C GLU A 524 2.29 -13.39 24.25
N TRP A 525 1.23 -14.10 24.68
CA TRP A 525 -0.15 -13.63 24.63
C TRP A 525 -0.62 -13.18 26.00
N PHE A 526 -1.25 -12.01 26.08
CA PHE A 526 -1.75 -11.45 27.32
C PHE A 526 -3.00 -10.59 27.11
N VAL A 527 -3.69 -10.26 28.20
CA VAL A 527 -4.86 -9.36 28.17
C VAL A 527 -4.38 -7.91 28.21
N PHE A 528 -4.68 -7.15 27.16
CA PHE A 528 -4.30 -5.74 27.09
C PHE A 528 -5.34 -4.84 27.77
N GLU A 529 -4.97 -4.19 28.87
CA GLU A 529 -5.81 -3.22 29.57
C GLU A 529 -5.59 -1.82 28.99
N SER A 530 -6.52 -1.35 28.16
CA SER A 530 -6.47 -0.03 27.52
C SER A 530 -6.45 1.14 28.52
N SER A 531 -6.90 0.94 29.76
CA SER A 531 -6.87 1.94 30.84
C SER A 531 -5.47 2.38 31.27
N LYS A 532 -4.41 1.70 30.79
CA LYS A 532 -3.00 2.04 31.07
C LYS A 532 -2.32 2.87 29.97
N LEU A 533 -3.02 3.13 28.87
CA LEU A 533 -2.57 4.10 27.86
C LEU A 533 -3.26 5.43 28.16
N GLY A 534 -2.55 6.27 28.91
CA GLY A 534 -3.01 7.61 29.32
C GLY A 534 -3.17 8.59 28.18
#